data_AF-A0A6P6XXZ2-F1
#
_entry.id   AF-A0A6P6XXZ2-F1
#
_cell.length_a   1.000
_cell.length_b   1.000
_cell.length_c   1.000
_cell.angle_alpha   90.00
_cell.angle_beta   90.00
_cell.angle_gamma   90.00
#
_symmetry.space_group_name_H-M   'P 1'
#
loop_
_entity.id
_entity.type
_entity.pdbx_description
1 polymer ?
#
loop_
_entity_poly.entity_id
_entity_poly.type
_entity_poly.pdbx_seq_one_letter_code
_entity_poly.pdbx_strand_id
1 'polypeptide(L)'
;MYSNKAESDRTFQRIHNNQIDWDGIRFPYKPVYGIPKSLNCDKSIHEKFDQCEHSIQLKWEVIIPDYFYETKNFCCFVWETMDCEIGVVTQCSQEYSEKLASNTKETFTKVCAQIVSSGYDSSSCWWTAERQKHAIIAAIVIGIILAVIISASIYGCVHCYRKKAPAKL
;
A
#
# COMPACT_ATOMS: atom_id res chain seq x y z
N MET A 1 -4.34 24.71 -40.97
CA MET A 1 -5.26 23.60 -41.27
C MET A 1 -4.62 22.33 -40.71
N TYR A 2 -5.23 21.80 -39.64
CA TYR A 2 -5.10 20.50 -38.93
C TYR A 2 -3.98 19.48 -39.23
N SER A 3 -3.40 18.96 -38.10
CA SER A 3 -3.14 17.55 -37.70
C SER A 3 -2.36 16.59 -38.63
N ASN A 4 -1.60 15.59 -38.19
CA ASN A 4 -1.21 14.97 -36.91
C ASN A 4 -0.07 13.99 -37.26
N LYS A 5 0.96 13.82 -36.41
CA LYS A 5 1.41 12.49 -35.96
C LYS A 5 2.35 12.61 -34.77
N ALA A 6 1.75 12.60 -33.58
CA ALA A 6 2.41 12.28 -32.33
C ALA A 6 2.07 10.82 -32.02
N GLU A 7 3.00 9.88 -32.19
CA GLU A 7 2.93 8.57 -31.52
C GLU A 7 4.23 7.80 -31.74
N SER A 8 5.18 7.89 -30.82
CA SER A 8 6.21 6.87 -30.57
C SER A 8 7.13 7.33 -29.44
N ASP A 9 6.60 7.52 -28.24
CA ASP A 9 7.46 7.77 -27.07
C ASP A 9 6.82 7.19 -25.80
N ARG A 10 6.70 5.87 -25.75
CA ARG A 10 6.34 5.11 -24.53
C ARG A 10 7.01 3.74 -24.55
N THR A 11 8.29 3.71 -24.18
CA THR A 11 8.91 2.59 -23.45
C THR A 11 10.33 2.99 -23.07
N PHE A 12 10.47 3.61 -21.89
CA PHE A 12 11.78 3.76 -21.28
C PHE A 12 12.12 2.44 -20.57
N GLN A 13 12.58 1.44 -21.33
CA GLN A 13 13.19 0.24 -20.77
C GLN A 13 14.65 0.55 -20.43
N ARG A 14 14.95 0.83 -19.16
CA ARG A 14 16.33 0.87 -18.68
C ARG A 14 16.70 -0.52 -18.17
N ILE A 15 17.25 -1.35 -19.04
CA ILE A 15 17.71 -2.70 -18.68
C ILE A 15 19.00 -2.58 -17.86
N HIS A 16 18.94 -2.96 -16.58
CA HIS A 16 20.13 -3.25 -15.76
C HIS A 16 20.12 -4.75 -15.40
N ASN A 17 21.16 -5.49 -15.84
CA ASN A 17 21.55 -6.82 -15.35
C ASN A 17 20.48 -7.96 -15.34
N ASN A 18 19.93 -8.35 -16.50
CA ASN A 18 19.17 -9.61 -16.68
C ASN A 18 18.00 -9.89 -15.70
N GLN A 19 17.56 -8.88 -14.96
CA GLN A 19 16.36 -8.91 -14.13
C GLN A 19 15.36 -8.00 -14.83
N ILE A 20 14.17 -8.52 -15.17
CA ILE A 20 13.09 -7.69 -15.70
C ILE A 20 12.72 -6.74 -14.57
N ASP A 21 13.12 -5.48 -14.72
CA ASP A 21 12.79 -4.42 -13.80
C ASP A 21 11.31 -4.05 -14.01
N TRP A 22 10.46 -4.60 -13.15
CA TRP A 22 9.03 -4.32 -13.15
C TRP A 22 8.71 -2.89 -12.67
N ASP A 23 9.71 -2.16 -12.15
CA ASP A 23 9.57 -0.76 -11.67
C ASP A 23 9.14 0.22 -12.78
N GLY A 24 9.26 -0.17 -14.05
CA GLY A 24 8.87 0.64 -15.21
C GLY A 24 7.51 0.32 -15.83
N ILE A 25 6.83 -0.75 -15.42
CA ILE A 25 5.55 -1.13 -16.04
C ILE A 25 4.41 -0.39 -15.35
N ARG A 26 4.09 0.80 -15.87
CA ARG A 26 2.84 1.50 -15.53
C ARG A 26 1.67 0.60 -15.93
N PHE A 27 0.90 0.13 -14.96
CA PHE A 27 -0.32 -0.64 -15.22
C PHE A 27 -1.27 0.22 -16.04
N PRO A 28 -1.97 -0.26 -17.07
CA PRO A 28 -2.87 0.56 -17.89
C PRO A 28 -4.24 0.79 -17.22
N TYR A 29 -4.26 1.11 -15.92
CA TYR A 29 -5.50 1.28 -15.16
C TYR A 29 -6.04 2.72 -15.19
N LYS A 30 -5.19 3.71 -15.49
CA LYS A 30 -5.59 5.11 -15.65
C LYS A 30 -5.55 5.51 -17.14
N PRO A 31 -6.51 6.31 -17.61
CA PRO A 31 -6.50 6.79 -19.00
C PRO A 31 -5.41 7.85 -19.25
N VAL A 32 -4.97 8.57 -18.21
CA VAL A 32 -3.94 9.61 -18.29
C VAL A 32 -2.98 9.47 -17.12
N TYR A 33 -1.68 9.50 -17.42
CA TYR A 33 -0.61 9.47 -16.43
C TYR A 33 0.10 10.82 -16.33
N GLY A 34 0.49 11.16 -15.11
CA GLY A 34 1.34 12.32 -14.81
C GLY A 34 0.62 13.66 -14.89
N ILE A 35 1.36 14.70 -14.53
CA ILE A 35 0.87 16.07 -14.47
C ILE A 35 1.06 16.74 -15.85
N PRO A 36 0.04 17.38 -16.45
CA PRO A 36 0.16 18.12 -17.69
C PRO A 36 1.25 19.20 -17.64
N LYS A 37 2.10 19.26 -18.67
CA LYS A 37 3.14 20.30 -18.79
C LYS A 37 2.58 21.73 -18.77
N SER A 38 1.33 21.92 -19.20
CA SER A 38 0.64 23.21 -19.19
C SER A 38 0.43 23.79 -17.79
N LEU A 39 0.48 22.96 -16.75
CA LEU A 39 0.37 23.41 -15.36
C LEU A 39 1.68 24.03 -14.84
N ASN A 40 2.79 23.90 -15.58
CA ASN A 40 4.10 24.47 -15.23
C ASN A 40 4.53 24.17 -13.78
N CYS A 41 4.24 22.96 -13.29
CA CYS A 41 4.69 22.54 -11.98
C CYS A 41 6.20 22.35 -11.95
N ASP A 42 6.80 22.54 -10.77
CA ASP A 42 8.22 22.27 -10.57
C ASP A 42 8.56 20.81 -10.89
N LYS A 43 9.77 20.60 -11.43
CA LYS A 43 10.28 19.25 -11.75
C LYS A 43 10.22 18.30 -10.55
N SER A 44 10.48 18.81 -9.34
CA SER A 44 10.40 18.04 -8.11
C SER A 44 8.98 17.54 -7.78
N ILE A 45 7.94 18.27 -8.20
CA ILE A 45 6.54 17.86 -8.05
C ILE A 45 6.24 16.70 -9.01
N HIS A 46 6.73 16.78 -10.25
CA HIS A 46 6.62 15.67 -11.21
C HIS A 46 7.30 14.40 -10.69
N GLU A 47 8.52 14.51 -10.17
CA GLU A 47 9.26 13.36 -9.63
C GLU A 47 8.53 12.74 -8.42
N LYS A 48 8.05 13.57 -7.48
CA LYS A 48 7.26 13.08 -6.34
C LYS A 48 5.94 12.44 -6.75
N PHE A 49 5.29 12.98 -7.78
CA PHE A 49 4.05 12.43 -8.31
C PHE A 49 4.28 11.04 -8.88
N ASP A 50 5.31 10.86 -9.70
CA ASP A 50 5.67 9.57 -10.27
C ASP A 50 6.07 8.55 -9.18
N GLN A 51 6.67 8.99 -8.07
CA GLN A 51 7.02 8.13 -6.94
C GLN A 51 5.82 7.59 -6.16
N CYS A 52 4.66 8.27 -6.19
CA CYS A 52 3.46 7.81 -5.51
C CYS A 52 3.05 6.42 -6.01
N GLU A 53 2.86 6.27 -7.32
CA GLU A 53 2.44 5.00 -7.93
C GLU A 53 3.46 3.89 -7.64
N HIS A 54 4.75 4.17 -7.83
CA HIS A 54 5.80 3.17 -7.66
C HIS A 54 5.93 2.66 -6.21
N SER A 55 5.96 3.58 -5.24
CA SER A 55 6.08 3.19 -3.83
C SER A 55 4.87 2.41 -3.32
N ILE A 56 3.68 2.74 -3.81
CA ILE A 56 2.42 2.13 -3.37
C ILE A 56 2.20 0.79 -4.09
N GLN A 57 2.64 0.67 -5.35
CA GLN A 57 2.70 -0.62 -6.05
C GLN A 57 3.55 -1.62 -5.27
N LEU A 58 4.74 -1.23 -4.81
CA LEU A 58 5.61 -2.08 -4.00
C LEU A 58 4.96 -2.43 -2.66
N LYS A 59 4.32 -1.45 -2.00
CA LYS A 59 3.65 -1.66 -0.71
C LYS A 59 2.51 -2.70 -0.77
N TRP A 60 1.77 -2.72 -1.87
CA TRP A 60 0.62 -3.61 -2.05
C TRP A 60 0.94 -4.87 -2.86
N GLU A 61 2.19 -4.99 -3.33
CA GLU A 61 2.66 -6.08 -4.18
C GLU A 61 1.74 -6.32 -5.40
N VAL A 62 1.18 -5.24 -5.96
CA VAL A 62 0.20 -5.33 -7.06
C VAL A 62 0.89 -5.85 -8.32
N ILE A 63 0.31 -6.87 -8.92
CA ILE A 63 0.73 -7.45 -10.19
C ILE A 63 -0.36 -7.29 -11.26
N ILE A 64 -0.03 -7.57 -12.53
CA ILE A 64 -0.96 -7.40 -13.66
C ILE A 64 -2.30 -8.13 -13.43
N PRO A 65 -2.33 -9.38 -12.92
CA PRO A 65 -3.59 -10.05 -12.58
C PRO A 65 -4.48 -9.28 -11.60
N ASP A 66 -3.91 -8.55 -10.62
CA ASP A 66 -4.68 -7.81 -9.63
C ASP A 66 -5.54 -6.71 -10.27
N TYR A 67 -5.04 -6.11 -11.35
CA TYR A 67 -5.80 -5.16 -12.17
C TYR A 67 -6.96 -5.86 -12.90
N PHE A 68 -6.71 -7.01 -13.54
CA PHE A 68 -7.75 -7.73 -14.30
C PHE A 68 -8.85 -8.31 -13.44
N TYR A 69 -8.51 -8.75 -12.23
CA TYR A 69 -9.45 -9.34 -11.28
C TYR A 69 -9.94 -8.36 -10.21
N GLU A 70 -9.53 -7.09 -10.31
CA GLU A 70 -9.97 -5.99 -9.43
C GLU A 70 -9.85 -6.37 -7.95
N THR A 71 -8.68 -6.85 -7.53
CA THR A 71 -8.50 -7.42 -6.19
C THR A 71 -8.54 -6.34 -5.10
N LYS A 72 -8.69 -6.77 -3.84
CA LYS A 72 -8.59 -5.86 -2.69
C LYS A 72 -7.27 -5.07 -2.72
N ASN A 73 -6.16 -5.73 -3.04
CA ASN A 73 -4.84 -5.08 -3.10
C ASN A 73 -4.80 -4.00 -4.17
N PHE A 74 -5.36 -4.28 -5.35
CA PHE A 74 -5.51 -3.29 -6.41
C PHE A 74 -6.35 -2.09 -5.96
N CYS A 75 -7.51 -2.31 -5.33
CA CYS A 75 -8.34 -1.22 -4.84
C CYS A 75 -7.66 -0.36 -3.78
N CYS A 76 -6.95 -0.97 -2.82
CA CYS A 76 -6.18 -0.22 -1.84
C CYS A 76 -5.01 0.54 -2.47
N PHE A 77 -4.35 -0.04 -3.48
CA PHE A 77 -3.34 0.63 -4.29
C PHE A 77 -3.91 1.86 -5.00
N VAL A 78 -5.08 1.75 -5.65
CA VAL A 78 -5.74 2.87 -6.34
C VAL A 78 -5.99 4.03 -5.37
N TRP A 79 -6.59 3.76 -4.20
CA TRP A 79 -6.94 4.79 -3.24
C TRP A 79 -5.73 5.47 -2.62
N GLU A 80 -4.75 4.70 -2.15
CA GLU A 80 -3.54 5.30 -1.59
C GLU A 80 -2.74 6.07 -2.64
N THR A 81 -2.68 5.57 -3.88
CA THR A 81 -1.98 6.27 -4.97
C THR A 81 -2.64 7.61 -5.24
N MET A 82 -3.97 7.63 -5.33
CA MET A 82 -4.73 8.86 -5.50
C MET A 82 -4.48 9.86 -4.36
N ASP A 83 -4.53 9.42 -3.09
CA ASP A 83 -4.32 10.32 -1.96
C ASP A 83 -2.90 10.91 -1.94
N CYS A 84 -1.89 10.10 -2.28
CA CYS A 84 -0.51 10.57 -2.45
C CYS A 84 -0.39 11.59 -3.60
N GLU A 85 -0.91 11.26 -4.78
CA GLU A 85 -0.88 12.11 -5.96
C GLU A 85 -1.58 13.46 -5.73
N ILE A 86 -2.74 13.45 -5.08
CA ILE A 86 -3.47 14.67 -4.66
C ILE A 86 -2.60 15.49 -3.73
N GLY A 87 -2.01 14.90 -2.69
CA GLY A 87 -1.15 15.62 -1.73
C GLY A 87 0.08 16.26 -2.38
N VAL A 88 0.64 15.62 -3.41
CA VAL A 88 1.74 16.19 -4.21
C VAL A 88 1.24 17.31 -5.11
N VAL A 89 0.20 17.07 -5.92
CA VAL A 89 -0.20 18.02 -6.97
C VAL A 89 -0.95 19.23 -6.43
N THR A 90 -1.57 19.14 -5.25
CA THR A 90 -2.18 20.29 -4.56
C THR A 90 -1.17 21.41 -4.30
N GLN A 91 0.13 21.09 -4.17
CA GLN A 91 1.21 22.08 -4.01
C GLN A 91 1.40 22.93 -5.28
N CYS A 92 0.95 22.44 -6.43
CA CYS A 92 1.04 23.13 -7.72
C CYS A 92 -0.32 23.66 -8.20
N SER A 93 -1.35 22.81 -8.19
CA SER A 93 -2.68 23.13 -8.70
C SER A 93 -3.77 22.37 -7.95
N GLN A 94 -4.54 23.12 -7.16
CA GLN A 94 -5.70 22.59 -6.46
C GLN A 94 -6.78 22.10 -7.43
N GLU A 95 -7.10 22.87 -8.49
CA GLU A 95 -8.11 22.49 -9.48
C GLU A 95 -7.78 21.13 -10.12
N TYR A 96 -6.51 20.92 -10.49
CA TYR A 96 -6.09 19.64 -11.05
C TYR A 96 -6.15 18.50 -10.03
N SER A 97 -5.80 18.75 -8.76
CA SER A 97 -5.94 17.74 -7.70
C SER A 97 -7.38 17.29 -7.51
N GLU A 98 -8.34 18.21 -7.54
CA GLU A 98 -9.77 17.92 -7.39
C GLU A 98 -10.29 17.12 -8.59
N LYS A 99 -9.86 17.49 -9.80
CA LYS A 99 -10.19 16.75 -11.02
C LYS A 99 -9.62 15.33 -10.99
N LEU A 100 -8.38 15.17 -10.54
CA LEU A 100 -7.74 13.86 -10.40
C LEU A 100 -8.49 12.98 -9.39
N ALA A 101 -8.88 13.55 -8.25
CA ALA A 101 -9.68 12.88 -7.24
C ALA A 101 -11.03 12.43 -7.79
N SER A 102 -11.76 13.34 -8.46
CA SER A 102 -13.08 13.07 -9.02
C SER A 102 -13.03 11.96 -10.06
N ASN A 103 -12.11 12.03 -11.02
CA ASN A 103 -11.99 11.04 -12.09
C ASN A 103 -11.68 9.64 -11.52
N THR A 104 -10.79 9.58 -10.54
CA THR A 104 -10.40 8.30 -9.92
C THR A 104 -11.56 7.73 -9.11
N LYS A 105 -12.25 8.55 -8.30
CA LYS A 105 -13.43 8.13 -7.55
C LYS A 105 -14.57 7.68 -8.48
N GLU A 106 -14.85 8.40 -9.55
CA GLU A 106 -15.89 8.03 -10.53
C GLU A 106 -15.60 6.66 -11.16
N THR A 107 -14.34 6.41 -11.51
CA THR A 107 -13.91 5.16 -12.15
C THR A 107 -13.96 3.98 -11.18
N PHE A 108 -13.38 4.14 -9.98
CA PHE A 108 -13.07 2.99 -9.12
C PHE A 108 -14.00 2.81 -7.93
N THR A 109 -14.85 3.79 -7.58
CA THR A 109 -15.72 3.65 -6.39
C THR A 109 -16.68 2.49 -6.56
N LYS A 110 -17.29 2.36 -7.74
CA LYS A 110 -18.23 1.27 -8.02
C LYS A 110 -17.54 -0.09 -8.06
N VAL A 111 -16.39 -0.16 -8.72
CA VAL A 111 -15.56 -1.37 -8.84
C VAL A 111 -15.14 -1.85 -7.45
N CYS A 112 -14.52 -0.97 -6.67
CA CYS A 112 -13.96 -1.32 -5.37
C CYS A 112 -14.98 -1.44 -4.24
N ALA A 113 -16.19 -0.93 -4.41
CA ALA A 113 -17.30 -1.14 -3.45
C ALA A 113 -17.87 -2.57 -3.51
N GLN A 114 -17.73 -3.27 -4.65
CA GLN A 114 -18.17 -4.66 -4.79
C GLN A 114 -17.23 -5.64 -4.06
N ILE A 115 -16.00 -5.21 -3.83
CA ILE A 115 -14.98 -5.99 -3.14
C ILE A 115 -15.08 -5.70 -1.63
N VAL A 116 -15.16 -6.77 -0.84
CA VAL A 116 -15.40 -6.67 0.61
C VAL A 116 -14.30 -5.85 1.28
N SER A 117 -14.72 -4.78 1.94
CA SER A 117 -13.86 -3.89 2.73
C SER A 117 -12.78 -3.17 1.92
N SER A 118 -12.95 -2.89 0.64
CA SER A 118 -11.98 -2.09 -0.16
C SER A 118 -12.56 -0.78 -0.69
N GLY A 119 -13.65 -0.31 -0.09
CA GLY A 119 -14.15 1.04 -0.32
C GLY A 119 -13.09 2.09 0.06
N TYR A 120 -13.24 3.30 -0.51
CA TYR A 120 -12.44 4.45 -0.12
C TYR A 120 -12.53 4.67 1.40
N ASP A 121 -11.40 4.99 2.05
CA ASP A 121 -11.25 5.07 3.52
C ASP A 121 -11.49 3.78 4.31
N SER A 122 -11.54 2.61 3.65
CA SER A 122 -11.67 1.37 4.41
C SER A 122 -10.44 1.08 5.26
N SER A 123 -10.66 0.85 6.56
CA SER A 123 -9.63 0.40 7.51
C SER A 123 -8.94 -0.90 7.10
N SER A 124 -9.54 -1.67 6.19
CA SER A 124 -8.93 -2.90 5.70
C SER A 124 -7.75 -2.65 4.76
N CYS A 125 -7.66 -1.47 4.14
CA CYS A 125 -6.49 -1.00 3.41
C CYS A 125 -5.35 -0.56 4.36
N TRP A 126 -5.54 -0.62 5.67
CA TRP A 126 -4.42 -0.47 6.60
C TRP A 126 -3.61 -1.77 6.78
N TRP A 127 -4.21 -2.92 6.46
CA TRP A 127 -3.62 -4.25 6.64
C TRP A 127 -2.88 -4.71 5.38
N THR A 128 -1.64 -4.27 5.20
CA THR A 128 -0.73 -4.78 4.15
C THR A 128 -0.09 -6.11 4.53
N ALA A 129 0.43 -6.84 3.55
CA ALA A 129 1.14 -8.11 3.78
C ALA A 129 2.32 -7.95 4.76
N GLU A 130 3.10 -6.88 4.62
CA GLU A 130 4.19 -6.55 5.54
C GLU A 130 3.70 -6.31 6.98
N ARG A 131 2.64 -5.53 7.16
CA ARG A 131 2.06 -5.28 8.50
C ARG A 131 1.49 -6.56 9.11
N GLN A 132 0.88 -7.42 8.30
CA GLN A 132 0.39 -8.73 8.75
C GLN A 132 1.56 -9.60 9.25
N LYS A 133 2.66 -9.69 8.50
CA LYS A 133 3.87 -10.42 8.93
C LYS A 133 4.39 -9.89 10.28
N HIS A 134 4.53 -8.56 10.42
CA HIS A 134 4.99 -7.95 11.66
C HIS A 134 4.04 -8.17 12.85
N ALA A 135 2.72 -8.08 12.61
CA ALA A 135 1.73 -8.32 13.66
C ALA A 135 1.76 -9.77 14.15
N ILE A 136 1.91 -10.75 13.24
CA ILE A 136 2.04 -12.17 13.60
C ILE A 136 3.31 -12.40 14.43
N ILE A 137 4.45 -11.84 14.00
CA ILE A 137 5.72 -11.95 14.75
C ILE A 137 5.57 -11.35 16.15
N ALA A 138 4.97 -10.15 16.26
CA ALA A 138 4.74 -9.49 17.54
C ALA A 138 3.84 -10.33 18.46
N ALA A 139 2.76 -10.91 17.93
CA ALA A 139 1.86 -11.78 18.68
C ALA A 139 2.57 -13.01 19.25
N ILE A 140 3.46 -13.64 18.45
CA ILE A 140 4.27 -14.78 18.90
C ILE A 140 5.19 -14.36 20.06
N VAL A 141 5.92 -13.24 19.91
CA VAL A 141 6.84 -12.75 20.94
C VAL A 141 6.10 -12.45 22.25
N ILE A 142 4.96 -11.75 22.18
CA ILE A 142 4.12 -11.44 23.34
C ILE A 142 3.62 -12.73 24.00
N GLY A 143 3.18 -13.71 23.19
CA GLY A 143 2.74 -15.01 23.67
C GLY A 143 3.83 -15.75 24.46
N ILE A 144 5.07 -15.76 23.97
CA ILE A 144 6.21 -16.37 24.67
C ILE A 144 6.49 -15.68 26.01
N ILE A 145 6.51 -14.34 26.02
CA ILE A 145 6.76 -13.57 27.25
C ILE A 145 5.69 -13.87 28.31
N LEU A 146 4.42 -13.88 27.92
CA LEU A 146 3.31 -14.18 28.82
C LEU A 146 3.40 -15.63 29.35
N ALA A 147 3.75 -16.60 28.50
CA ALA A 147 3.93 -17.99 28.92
C ALA A 147 5.05 -18.12 29.97
N VAL A 148 6.18 -17.43 29.78
CA VAL A 148 7.29 -17.42 30.76
C VAL A 148 6.83 -16.83 32.09
N ILE A 149 6.15 -15.68 32.09
CA ILE A 149 5.66 -15.02 33.31
C ILE A 149 4.68 -15.93 34.08
N ILE A 150 3.75 -16.56 33.36
CA ILE A 150 2.78 -17.48 33.96
C ILE A 150 3.50 -18.69 34.54
N SER A 151 4.44 -19.30 33.80
CA SER A 151 5.20 -20.46 34.28
C SER A 151 6.05 -20.15 35.52
N ALA A 152 6.70 -18.99 35.57
CA ALA A 152 7.48 -18.54 36.72
C ALA A 152 6.58 -18.28 37.94
N SER A 153 5.39 -17.70 37.73
CA SER A 153 4.41 -17.47 38.79
C SER A 153 3.90 -18.78 39.39
N ILE A 154 3.56 -19.77 38.53
CA ILE A 154 3.15 -21.11 38.97
C ILE A 154 4.29 -21.79 39.73
N TYR A 155 5.51 -21.76 39.19
CA TYR A 155 6.69 -22.35 39.83
C TYR A 155 6.94 -21.73 41.22
N GLY A 156 6.86 -20.40 41.34
CA GLY A 156 6.99 -19.69 42.61
C GLY A 156 5.93 -20.11 43.63
N CYS A 157 4.65 -20.20 43.22
CA CYS A 157 3.56 -20.66 44.07
C CYS A 157 3.78 -22.10 44.56
N VAL A 158 4.14 -23.03 43.67
CA VAL A 158 4.40 -24.44 44.01
C VAL A 158 5.59 -24.57 44.96
N HIS A 159 6.68 -23.86 44.69
CA HIS A 159 7.87 -23.88 45.53
C HIS A 159 7.61 -23.31 46.94
N CYS A 160 6.86 -22.22 47.05
CA CYS A 160 6.41 -21.66 48.33
C CYS A 160 5.49 -22.63 49.10
N TYR A 161 4.57 -23.30 48.42
CA TYR A 161 3.68 -24.29 49.04
C TYR A 161 4.49 -25.48 49.58
N ARG A 162 5.44 -26.00 48.81
CA ARG A 162 6.31 -27.12 49.24
C ARG A 162 7.19 -26.77 50.43
N LYS A 163 7.68 -25.52 50.54
CA LYS A 163 8.45 -25.07 51.72
C LYS A 163 7.61 -24.97 53.01
N LYS A 164 6.30 -24.76 52.90
CA LYS A 164 5.40 -24.64 54.06
C LYS A 164 4.75 -25.96 54.48
N ALA A 165 4.88 -27.02 53.69
CA ALA A 165 4.37 -28.34 54.07
C ALA A 165 5.17 -28.86 55.28
N PRO A 166 4.56 -29.06 56.46
CA PRO A 166 5.26 -29.68 57.59
C PRO A 166 5.70 -31.08 57.19
N ALA A 167 6.92 -31.48 57.58
CA ALA A 167 7.37 -32.86 57.45
C ALA A 167 6.33 -33.76 58.11
N LYS A 168 5.66 -34.60 57.31
CA LYS A 168 4.79 -35.66 57.84
C LYS A 168 5.71 -36.61 58.62
N LEU A 169 5.67 -36.47 59.94
CA LEU A 169 6.23 -37.39 60.92
C LEU A 169 5.33 -38.62 61.01
#